data_AF-A0A2U1CBX6-F1
#
_entry.id   AF-A0A2U1CBX6-F1
#
_cell.length_a   1.000
_cell.length_b   1.000
_cell.length_c   1.000
_cell.angle_alpha   90.00
_cell.angle_beta   90.00
_cell.angle_gamma   90.00
#
_symmetry.space_group_name_H-M   'P 1'
#
loop_
_entity.id
_entity.type
_entity.pdbx_description
1 polymer ?
#
loop_
_entity_poly.entity_id
_entity_poly.type
_entity_poly.pdbx_seq_one_letter_code
_entity_poly.pdbx_strand_id
1 'polypeptide(L)'
;MARAAPLPVKYYRLRGPRPIRGHKFHGLRALYVKYLYLLGKIPVCKPSKGAAFLLRGEVVKFNRYVAQFRLIQRYRIETTGQLGLLADALQAEIDALTDRRKAFYQLSRRGRDDGTVTQAISAATARIRCLRRDHGLCTQALGDLPRIQSQVPKPQEKERGRVKEDNRHVKNRGHRSR
;
A
#
# COMPACT_ATOMS: atom_id res chain seq x y z
N MET A 1 -1.74 -30.83 -57.70
CA MET A 1 -1.43 -29.81 -56.67
C MET A 1 -2.75 -29.16 -56.23
N ALA A 2 -3.42 -29.72 -55.22
CA ALA A 2 -4.74 -29.23 -54.77
C ALA A 2 -4.56 -28.00 -53.86
N ARG A 3 -5.19 -26.87 -54.22
CA ARG A 3 -5.19 -25.64 -53.42
C ARG A 3 -6.10 -25.81 -52.20
N ALA A 4 -5.55 -25.57 -51.01
CA ALA A 4 -6.31 -25.54 -49.76
C ALA A 4 -7.34 -24.41 -49.79
N ALA A 5 -8.59 -24.70 -49.43
CA ALA A 5 -9.65 -23.71 -49.32
C ALA A 5 -9.33 -22.69 -48.20
N PRO A 6 -9.60 -21.39 -48.40
CA PRO A 6 -9.38 -20.40 -47.35
C PRO A 6 -10.31 -20.67 -46.16
N LEU A 7 -9.74 -20.64 -44.96
CA LEU A 7 -10.50 -20.82 -43.72
C LEU A 7 -11.59 -19.73 -43.58
N PRO A 8 -12.78 -20.06 -43.07
CA PRO A 8 -13.86 -19.08 -42.94
C PRO A 8 -13.47 -17.96 -41.97
N VAL A 9 -13.56 -16.71 -42.46
CA VAL A 9 -13.31 -15.50 -41.65
C VAL A 9 -14.43 -15.36 -40.62
N LYS A 10 -14.08 -15.49 -39.33
CA LYS A 10 -15.03 -15.32 -38.21
C LYS A 10 -15.20 -13.83 -37.92
N TYR A 11 -16.38 -13.28 -38.22
CA TYR A 11 -16.78 -11.94 -37.80
C TYR A 11 -17.46 -12.00 -36.42
N TYR A 12 -16.88 -11.34 -35.43
CA TYR A 12 -17.49 -11.21 -34.11
C TYR A 12 -18.39 -9.98 -34.08
N ARG A 13 -19.71 -10.18 -33.91
CA ARG A 13 -20.62 -9.09 -33.52
C ARG A 13 -20.52 -8.91 -32.01
N LEU A 14 -20.03 -7.75 -31.57
CA LEU A 14 -20.08 -7.35 -30.17
C LEU A 14 -21.55 -7.30 -29.73
N ARG A 15 -22.01 -8.29 -28.96
CA ARG A 15 -23.30 -8.25 -28.26
C ARG A 15 -23.13 -7.40 -27.00
N GLY A 16 -23.59 -6.15 -27.06
CA GLY A 16 -23.62 -5.24 -25.93
C GLY A 16 -23.96 -3.81 -26.37
N PRO A 17 -24.43 -2.94 -25.47
CA PRO A 17 -24.61 -1.54 -25.79
C PRO A 17 -23.28 -0.96 -26.29
N ARG A 18 -23.30 -0.34 -27.48
CA ARG A 18 -22.15 0.42 -27.98
C ARG A 18 -21.80 1.46 -26.90
N PRO A 19 -20.50 1.71 -26.58
CA PRO A 19 -20.17 2.80 -25.69
C PRO A 19 -20.81 4.07 -26.27
N ILE A 20 -21.78 4.61 -25.56
CA ILE A 20 -22.48 5.83 -25.95
C ILE A 20 -21.38 6.87 -26.15
N ARG A 21 -21.18 7.32 -27.38
CA ARG A 21 -20.29 8.45 -27.65
C ARG A 21 -20.86 9.60 -26.82
N GLY A 22 -20.13 10.03 -25.80
CA GLY A 22 -20.59 11.09 -24.90
C GLY A 22 -21.07 12.29 -25.73
N HIS A 23 -22.29 12.75 -25.47
CA HIS A 23 -22.82 13.93 -26.15
C HIS A 23 -21.88 15.11 -25.88
N LYS A 24 -21.38 15.73 -26.95
CA LYS A 24 -20.58 16.95 -26.83
C LYS A 24 -21.52 18.06 -26.35
N PHE A 25 -21.22 18.67 -25.20
CA PHE A 25 -21.97 19.82 -24.70
C PHE A 25 -21.59 21.05 -25.54
N HIS A 26 -22.59 21.78 -26.04
CA HIS A 26 -22.43 23.01 -26.81
C HIS A 26 -23.25 24.15 -26.20
N GLY A 27 -22.87 25.40 -26.48
CA GLY A 27 -23.59 26.61 -26.04
C GLY A 27 -23.70 26.75 -24.51
N LEU A 28 -24.86 27.23 -24.03
CA LEU A 28 -25.13 27.47 -22.60
C LEU A 28 -24.91 26.23 -21.72
N ARG A 29 -25.21 25.03 -22.24
CA ARG A 29 -24.99 23.78 -21.49
C ARG A 29 -23.51 23.56 -21.19
N ALA A 30 -22.62 23.90 -22.12
CA ALA A 30 -21.17 23.81 -21.89
C ALA A 30 -20.69 24.83 -20.85
N LEU A 31 -21.26 26.05 -20.87
CA LEU A 31 -20.97 27.09 -19.88
C LEU A 31 -21.37 26.64 -18.47
N TYR A 32 -22.58 26.09 -18.30
CA TYR A 32 -23.05 25.59 -17.01
C TYR A 32 -22.23 24.40 -16.51
N VAL A 33 -21.86 23.46 -17.39
CA VAL A 33 -20.97 22.35 -17.02
C VAL A 33 -19.59 22.87 -16.58
N LYS A 34 -19.02 23.87 -17.28
CA LYS A 34 -17.76 24.52 -16.89
C LYS A 34 -17.89 25.25 -15.54
N TYR A 35 -18.98 25.96 -15.32
CA TYR A 35 -19.25 26.67 -14.07
C TYR A 35 -19.38 25.70 -12.88
N LEU A 36 -20.15 24.62 -13.05
CA LEU A 36 -20.30 23.57 -12.04
C LEU A 36 -18.99 22.81 -11.78
N TYR A 37 -18.12 22.67 -12.80
CA TYR A 37 -16.77 22.13 -12.64
C TYR A 37 -15.88 23.04 -11.77
N LEU A 38 -15.91 24.36 -12.00
CA LEU A 38 -15.17 25.33 -11.18
C LEU A 38 -15.64 25.34 -9.72
N LEU A 39 -16.93 25.11 -9.48
CA LEU A 39 -17.50 24.98 -8.14
C LEU A 39 -17.22 23.63 -7.46
N GLY A 40 -16.52 22.70 -8.12
CA GLY A 40 -16.23 21.36 -7.59
C GLY A 40 -17.47 20.47 -7.39
N LYS A 41 -18.62 20.86 -7.95
CA LYS A 41 -19.89 20.12 -7.83
C LYS A 41 -19.98 18.94 -8.79
N ILE A 42 -19.15 18.93 -9.83
CA ILE A 42 -18.99 17.79 -10.74
C ILE A 42 -17.72 17.03 -10.33
N PRO A 43 -17.80 15.71 -10.08
CA PRO A 43 -16.61 14.92 -9.82
C PRO A 43 -15.68 15.00 -11.03
N VAL A 44 -14.43 15.42 -10.80
CA VAL A 44 -13.41 15.51 -11.85
C VAL A 44 -13.37 14.18 -12.60
N CYS A 45 -13.66 14.22 -13.91
CA CYS A 45 -13.50 13.06 -14.79
C CYS A 45 -12.15 12.43 -14.51
N LYS A 46 -12.14 11.12 -14.22
CA LYS A 46 -10.97 10.34 -13.82
C LYS A 46 -9.71 10.85 -14.53
N PRO A 47 -8.61 11.11 -13.81
CA PRO A 47 -7.40 11.67 -14.40
C PRO A 47 -7.07 10.92 -15.68
N SER A 48 -6.67 11.66 -16.73
CA SER A 48 -6.23 11.06 -18.00
C SER A 48 -5.34 9.86 -17.71
N LYS A 49 -5.50 8.76 -18.46
CA LYS A 49 -4.73 7.53 -18.22
C LYS A 49 -3.22 7.79 -18.09
N GLY A 50 -2.71 8.82 -18.77
CA GLY A 50 -1.32 9.28 -18.65
C GLY A 50 -0.98 10.00 -17.34
N ALA A 51 -1.82 10.95 -16.88
CA ALA A 51 -1.62 11.60 -15.57
C ALA A 51 -1.76 10.60 -14.41
N ALA A 52 -2.70 9.65 -14.52
CA ALA A 52 -2.83 8.55 -13.59
C ALA A 52 -1.60 7.62 -13.61
N PHE A 53 -0.97 7.43 -14.77
CA PHE A 53 0.24 6.61 -14.90
C PHE A 53 1.44 7.22 -14.18
N LEU A 54 1.68 8.53 -14.35
CA LEU A 54 2.76 9.24 -13.66
C LEU A 54 2.60 9.20 -12.14
N LEU A 55 1.37 9.31 -11.63
CA LEU A 55 1.08 9.30 -10.19
C LEU A 55 1.05 7.91 -9.57
N ARG A 56 0.85 6.84 -10.34
CA ARG A 56 0.76 5.45 -9.81
C ARG A 56 2.00 5.06 -9.02
N GLY A 57 3.19 5.42 -9.50
CA GLY A 57 4.44 5.13 -8.80
C GLY A 57 4.47 5.74 -7.41
N GLU A 58 4.08 7.02 -7.29
CA GLU A 58 4.02 7.73 -6.02
C GLU A 58 2.92 7.20 -5.10
N VAL A 59 1.75 6.85 -5.64
CA VAL A 59 0.66 6.23 -4.85
C VAL A 59 1.08 4.87 -4.31
N VAL A 60 1.79 4.06 -5.11
CA VAL A 60 2.30 2.75 -4.66
C VAL A 60 3.34 2.94 -3.55
N LYS A 61 4.29 3.89 -3.71
CA LYS A 61 5.26 4.23 -2.65
C LYS A 61 4.57 4.72 -1.39
N PHE A 62 3.57 5.59 -1.51
CA PHE A 62 2.81 6.10 -0.38
C PHE A 62 2.07 4.97 0.37
N ASN A 63 1.34 4.12 -0.35
CA ASN A 63 0.65 2.98 0.24
C ASN A 63 1.63 2.02 0.94
N ARG A 64 2.83 1.84 0.37
CA ARG A 64 3.91 1.07 1.00
C ARG A 64 4.33 1.69 2.34
N TYR A 65 4.61 2.99 2.38
CA TYR A 65 4.98 3.67 3.63
C TYR A 65 3.86 3.67 4.67
N VAL A 66 2.60 3.81 4.24
CA VAL A 66 1.44 3.69 5.13
C VAL A 66 1.34 2.28 5.73
N ALA A 67 1.60 1.23 4.95
CA ALA A 67 1.62 -0.14 5.44
C ALA A 67 2.74 -0.36 6.47
N GLN A 68 3.96 0.14 6.19
CA GLN A 68 5.09 0.08 7.13
C GLN A 68 4.78 0.83 8.43
N PHE A 69 4.21 2.03 8.35
CA PHE A 69 3.82 2.82 9.51
C PHE A 69 2.76 2.11 10.36
N ARG A 70 1.73 1.53 9.73
CA ARG A 70 0.70 0.75 10.45
C ARG A 70 1.30 -0.46 11.17
N LEU A 71 2.27 -1.13 10.55
CA LEU A 71 2.98 -2.24 11.18
C LEU A 71 3.74 -1.77 12.42
N ILE A 72 4.55 -0.71 12.28
CA ILE A 72 5.32 -0.12 13.37
C ILE A 72 4.41 0.27 14.54
N GLN A 73 3.27 0.90 14.24
CA GLN A 73 2.26 1.28 15.25
C GLN A 73 1.64 0.05 15.92
N ARG A 74 1.27 -0.98 15.15
CA ARG A 74 0.65 -2.20 15.67
C ARG A 74 1.56 -2.95 16.65
N TYR A 75 2.85 -3.03 16.36
CA TYR A 75 3.83 -3.76 17.15
C TYR A 75 4.65 -2.86 18.10
N ARG A 76 4.32 -1.56 18.18
CA ARG A 76 5.00 -0.57 19.04
C ARG A 76 6.52 -0.59 18.90
N ILE A 77 6.98 -0.55 17.65
CA ILE A 77 8.40 -0.65 17.31
C ILE A 77 9.03 0.74 17.39
N GLU A 78 10.10 0.87 18.16
CA GLU A 78 10.86 2.13 18.34
C GLU A 78 12.23 2.06 17.68
N THR A 79 12.86 0.89 17.66
CA THR A 79 14.25 0.71 17.20
C THR A 79 14.35 -0.22 16.00
N THR A 80 15.39 -0.02 15.17
CA THR A 80 15.70 -0.89 14.02
C THR A 80 15.95 -2.34 14.44
N GLY A 81 16.64 -2.54 15.58
CA GLY A 81 16.84 -3.87 16.17
C GLY A 81 15.54 -4.58 16.54
N GLN A 82 14.55 -3.85 17.08
CA GLN A 82 13.23 -4.42 17.39
C GLN A 82 12.49 -4.87 16.12
N LEU A 83 12.66 -4.15 15.01
CA LEU A 83 12.11 -4.54 13.72
C LEU A 83 12.76 -5.82 13.17
N GLY A 84 14.08 -5.98 13.36
CA GLY A 84 14.81 -7.21 13.02
C GLY A 84 14.34 -8.41 13.84
N LEU A 85 14.27 -8.24 15.17
CA LEU A 85 13.76 -9.29 16.07
C LEU A 85 12.34 -9.73 15.71
N LEU A 86 11.48 -8.78 15.33
CA LEU A 86 10.14 -9.09 14.89
C LEU A 86 10.12 -9.87 13.57
N ALA A 87 11.02 -9.53 12.62
CA ALA A 87 11.16 -10.31 11.40
C ALA A 87 11.57 -11.77 11.70
N ASP A 88 12.55 -11.96 12.58
CA ASP A 88 13.00 -13.30 12.98
C ASP A 88 11.89 -14.09 13.68
N ALA A 89 11.13 -13.45 14.57
CA ALA A 89 9.98 -14.07 15.24
C ALA A 89 8.88 -14.50 14.25
N LEU A 90 8.54 -13.63 13.29
CA LEU A 90 7.56 -13.96 12.25
C LEU A 90 8.06 -15.11 11.36
N GLN A 91 9.36 -15.16 11.08
CA GLN A 91 9.96 -16.23 10.30
C GLN A 91 9.90 -17.57 11.06
N ALA A 92 10.21 -17.57 12.37
CA ALA A 92 10.06 -18.75 13.22
C ALA A 92 8.60 -19.25 13.28
N GLU A 93 7.61 -18.35 13.34
CA GLU A 93 6.18 -18.73 13.25
C GLU A 93 5.84 -19.35 11.88
N ILE A 94 6.38 -18.80 10.79
CA ILE A 94 6.18 -19.36 9.45
C ILE A 94 6.74 -20.78 9.38
N ASP A 95 7.92 -21.03 9.93
CA ASP A 95 8.57 -22.32 9.90
C ASP A 95 7.79 -23.35 10.75
N ALA A 96 7.38 -22.97 11.96
CA ALA A 96 6.53 -23.80 12.82
C ALA A 96 5.19 -24.19 12.15
N LEU A 97 4.52 -23.23 11.50
CA LEU A 97 3.29 -23.51 10.76
C LEU A 97 3.53 -24.34 9.50
N THR A 98 4.68 -24.17 8.86
CA THR A 98 5.07 -24.98 7.70
C THR A 98 5.26 -26.44 8.11
N ASP A 99 5.87 -26.70 9.26
CA ASP A 99 6.03 -28.05 9.81
C ASP A 99 4.70 -28.64 10.25
N ARG A 100 3.84 -27.87 10.90
CA ARG A 100 2.47 -28.29 11.23
C ARG A 100 1.67 -28.65 9.97
N ARG A 101 1.81 -27.88 8.89
CA ARG A 101 1.18 -28.17 7.59
C ARG A 101 1.74 -29.45 6.96
N LYS A 102 3.05 -29.70 7.06
CA LYS A 102 3.65 -30.98 6.62
C LYS A 102 3.03 -32.17 7.37
N ALA A 103 2.83 -32.04 8.68
CA ALA A 103 2.19 -33.09 9.48
C ALA A 103 0.76 -33.37 9.01
N PHE A 104 -0.03 -32.34 8.69
CA PHE A 104 -1.36 -32.52 8.09
C PHE A 104 -1.32 -33.24 6.73
N TYR A 105 -0.34 -32.92 5.87
CA TYR A 105 -0.17 -33.67 4.62
C TYR A 105 0.18 -35.14 4.85
N GLN A 106 0.97 -35.46 5.88
CA GLN A 106 1.27 -36.85 6.23
C GLN A 106 0.02 -37.60 6.73
N LEU A 107 -0.84 -36.94 7.52
CA LEU A 107 -2.11 -37.50 7.97
C LEU A 107 -3.07 -37.77 6.80
N SER A 108 -3.16 -36.82 5.87
CA SER A 108 -3.95 -36.94 4.64
C SER A 108 -3.51 -38.13 3.79
N ARG A 109 -2.20 -38.31 3.62
CA ARG A 109 -1.63 -39.47 2.90
C ARG A 109 -1.91 -40.83 3.55
N ARG A 110 -2.20 -40.87 4.86
CA ARG A 110 -2.52 -42.11 5.58
C ARG A 110 -4.02 -42.48 5.47
N GLY A 111 -4.79 -41.76 4.64
CA GLY A 111 -6.22 -42.04 4.43
C GLY A 111 -7.11 -41.60 5.59
N ARG A 112 -6.60 -40.79 6.52
CA ARG A 112 -7.33 -40.26 7.69
C ARG A 112 -7.86 -38.85 7.42
N ASP A 113 -8.42 -38.65 6.22
CA ASP A 113 -8.91 -37.37 5.72
C ASP A 113 -10.42 -37.24 5.94
N ASP A 114 -10.81 -36.83 7.14
CA ASP A 114 -12.23 -36.63 7.50
C ASP A 114 -12.75 -35.24 7.06
N GLY A 115 -12.15 -34.63 6.03
CA GLY A 115 -12.40 -33.24 5.61
C GLY A 115 -11.86 -32.17 6.58
N THR A 116 -11.72 -32.49 7.87
CA THR A 116 -11.13 -31.63 8.92
C THR A 116 -9.66 -31.30 8.65
N VAL A 117 -8.89 -32.28 8.15
CA VAL A 117 -7.47 -32.12 7.78
C VAL A 117 -7.32 -31.12 6.62
N THR A 118 -8.18 -31.21 5.60
CA THR A 118 -8.19 -30.28 4.46
C THR A 118 -8.48 -28.85 4.91
N GLN A 119 -9.41 -28.66 5.84
CA GLN A 119 -9.69 -27.36 6.45
C GLN A 119 -8.49 -26.85 7.28
N ALA A 120 -7.82 -27.72 8.03
CA ALA A 120 -6.63 -27.34 8.78
C ALA A 120 -5.46 -26.93 7.86
N ILE A 121 -5.28 -27.61 6.72
CA ILE A 121 -4.28 -27.25 5.68
C ILE A 121 -4.59 -25.87 5.08
N SER A 122 -5.86 -25.60 4.76
CA SER A 122 -6.28 -24.33 4.18
C SER A 122 -6.10 -23.17 5.18
N ALA A 123 -6.47 -23.38 6.45
CA ALA A 123 -6.26 -22.42 7.54
C ALA A 123 -4.76 -22.15 7.78
N ALA A 124 -3.93 -23.19 7.85
CA ALA A 124 -2.48 -23.04 7.98
C ALA A 124 -1.89 -22.26 6.79
N THR A 125 -2.32 -22.57 5.57
CA THR A 125 -1.87 -21.87 4.36
C THR A 125 -2.30 -20.40 4.35
N ALA A 126 -3.52 -20.09 4.78
CA ALA A 126 -4.00 -18.71 4.92
C ALA A 126 -3.16 -17.93 5.97
N ARG A 127 -2.89 -18.54 7.12
CA ARG A 127 -2.06 -17.93 8.17
C ARG A 127 -0.64 -17.68 7.70
N ILE A 128 0.01 -18.66 7.05
CA ILE A 128 1.35 -18.51 6.47
C ILE A 128 1.38 -17.35 5.46
N ARG A 129 0.35 -17.20 4.61
CA ARG A 129 0.27 -16.07 3.66
C ARG A 129 0.21 -14.73 4.36
N CYS A 130 -0.55 -14.61 5.45
CA CYS A 130 -0.61 -13.37 6.23
C CYS A 130 0.74 -13.06 6.89
N LEU A 131 1.37 -14.06 7.52
CA LEU A 131 2.68 -13.88 8.16
C LEU A 131 3.78 -13.51 7.16
N ARG A 132 3.78 -14.11 5.96
CA ARG A 132 4.73 -13.75 4.89
C ARG A 132 4.57 -12.30 4.43
N ARG A 133 3.34 -11.77 4.40
CA ARG A 133 3.12 -10.34 4.10
C ARG A 133 3.71 -9.47 5.19
N ASP A 134 3.42 -9.77 6.46
CA ASP A 134 3.94 -9.00 7.60
C ASP A 134 5.48 -9.07 7.65
N HIS A 135 6.07 -10.25 7.46
CA HIS A 135 7.52 -10.45 7.37
C HIS A 135 8.13 -9.66 6.19
N GLY A 136 7.53 -9.74 5.01
CA GLY A 136 7.96 -8.97 3.84
C GLY A 136 7.88 -7.45 4.04
N LEU A 137 6.90 -6.97 4.80
CA LEU A 137 6.82 -5.55 5.18
C LEU A 137 7.97 -5.16 6.13
N CYS A 138 8.36 -6.04 7.05
CA CYS A 138 9.48 -5.80 7.96
C CYS A 138 10.80 -5.73 7.21
N THR A 139 11.07 -6.67 6.30
CA THR A 139 12.31 -6.67 5.49
C THR A 139 12.38 -5.47 4.56
N GLN A 140 11.25 -5.07 3.95
CA GLN A 140 11.18 -3.84 3.16
C GLN A 140 11.41 -2.59 4.00
N ALA A 141 10.81 -2.51 5.20
CA ALA A 141 11.02 -1.39 6.10
C ALA A 141 12.50 -1.29 6.54
N LEU A 142 13.15 -2.41 6.82
CA LEU A 142 14.59 -2.46 7.13
C LEU A 142 15.44 -1.88 5.98
N GLY A 143 15.12 -2.21 4.73
CA GLY A 143 15.80 -1.66 3.56
C GLY A 143 15.47 -0.20 3.25
N ASP A 144 14.25 0.25 3.57
CA ASP A 144 13.81 1.64 3.33
C ASP A 144 14.34 2.62 4.39
N LEU A 145 14.61 2.16 5.63
CA LEU A 145 15.12 2.99 6.73
C LEU A 145 16.32 3.89 6.37
N PRO A 146 17.43 3.40 5.78
CA PRO A 146 18.57 4.26 5.44
C PRO A 146 18.20 5.34 4.42
N ARG A 147 17.29 5.03 3.48
CA ARG A 147 16.78 5.99 2.51
C ARG A 147 15.89 7.06 3.17
N ILE A 148 15.04 6.66 4.11
CA ILE A 148 14.20 7.60 4.86
C ILE A 148 15.10 8.51 5.71
N GLN A 149 16.12 7.95 6.38
CA GLN A 149 17.07 8.71 7.19
C GLN A 149 17.88 9.73 6.39
N SER A 150 18.22 9.44 5.12
CA SER A 150 18.92 10.40 4.26
C SER A 150 18.02 11.49 3.69
N GLN A 151 16.73 11.20 3.50
CA GLN A 151 15.74 12.15 2.97
C GLN A 151 15.13 13.05 4.05
N VAL A 152 15.06 12.59 5.29
CA VAL A 152 14.55 13.38 6.41
C VAL A 152 15.65 14.34 6.87
N PRO A 153 15.49 15.67 6.70
CA PRO A 153 16.44 16.61 7.25
C PRO A 153 16.53 16.41 8.77
N LYS A 154 17.75 16.19 9.27
CA LYS A 154 17.98 16.10 10.72
C LYS A 154 17.38 17.35 11.37
N PRO A 155 16.55 17.22 12.43
CA PRO A 155 16.06 18.38 13.16
C PRO A 155 17.28 19.21 13.57
N GLN A 156 17.39 20.43 13.06
CA GLN A 156 18.46 21.31 13.48
C GLN A 156 18.18 21.64 14.95
N GLU A 157 18.99 21.11 15.87
CA GLU A 157 18.94 21.43 17.31
C GLU A 157 19.07 22.95 17.60
N LYS A 158 19.45 23.73 16.58
CA LYS A 158 19.62 25.18 16.59
C LYS A 158 18.37 25.98 16.98
N GLU A 159 17.15 25.45 16.77
CA GLU A 159 15.92 26.19 17.12
C GLU A 159 15.51 26.04 18.59
N ARG A 160 15.85 24.92 19.26
CA ARG A 160 15.54 24.72 20.69
C ARG A 160 16.42 25.58 21.61
N GLY A 161 17.62 25.96 21.16
CA GLY A 161 18.51 26.91 21.84
C GLY A 161 18.00 28.35 21.77
N ARG A 162 17.64 28.82 20.56
CA ARG A 162 17.12 30.20 20.34
C ARG A 162 15.86 30.49 21.15
N VAL A 163 14.88 29.59 21.15
CA VAL A 163 13.65 29.79 21.93
C VAL A 163 13.90 29.86 23.44
N LYS A 164 14.94 29.17 23.97
CA LYS A 164 15.33 29.25 25.39
C LYS A 164 16.15 30.50 25.73
N GLU A 165 16.90 31.06 24.78
CA GLU A 165 17.63 32.32 24.95
C GLU A 165 16.71 33.54 24.83
N ASP A 166 15.76 33.51 23.89
CA ASP A 166 14.74 34.53 23.74
C ASP A 166 13.80 34.57 24.95
N ASN A 167 13.37 33.41 25.48
CA ASN A 167 12.58 33.35 26.71
C ASN A 167 13.37 33.81 27.95
N ARG A 168 14.70 33.65 27.98
CA ARG A 168 15.55 34.19 29.06
C ARG A 168 15.69 35.70 28.96
N HIS A 169 15.83 36.24 27.74
CA HIS A 169 15.86 37.69 27.51
C HIS A 169 14.54 38.38 27.85
N VAL A 170 13.40 37.76 27.53
CA VAL A 170 12.07 38.31 27.87
C VAL A 170 11.84 38.34 29.39
N LYS A 171 12.23 37.28 30.12
CA LYS A 171 12.10 37.24 31.59
C LYS A 171 13.00 38.25 32.30
N ASN A 172 14.22 38.48 31.82
CA ASN A 172 15.14 39.47 32.42
C ASN A 172 14.72 40.93 32.16
N ARG A 173 13.96 41.22 31.09
CA ARG A 173 13.43 42.56 30.83
C ARG A 173 12.26 42.94 31.75
N GLY A 174 11.49 41.97 32.23
CA GLY A 174 10.35 42.21 33.14
C GLY A 174 10.73 42.52 34.59
N HIS A 175 12.00 42.33 34.98
CA HIS A 175 12.46 42.50 36.37
C HIS A 175 13.17 43.85 36.64
N ARG A 176 13.46 44.64 35.59
CA ARG A 176 14.20 45.92 35.69
C ARG A 176 13.31 47.17 35.70
N SER A 177 11.99 47.00 35.71
CA SER A 177 11.01 48.10 35.59
C SER A 177 10.19 48.31 36.88
N ARG A 178 10.83 48.29 38.05
CA ARG A 178 10.22 48.64 39.34
C ARG A 178 11.13 49.56 40.12
#